data_AF-A0A554L7Z5-F1
#
_entry.id   AF-A0A554L7Z5-F1
#
_cell.length_a   1.000
_cell.length_b   1.000
_cell.length_c   1.000
_cell.angle_alpha   90.00
_cell.angle_beta   90.00
_cell.angle_gamma   90.00
#
_symmetry.space_group_name_H-M   'P 1'
#
loop_
_entity.id
_entity.type
_entity.pdbx_description
1 polymer ?
#
loop_
_entity_poly.entity_id
_entity_poly.type
_entity_poly.pdbx_seq_one_letter_code
_entity_poly.pdbx_strand_id
1 'polypeptide(L)'
;MLAILQKAKIGLLFFALFFLFYPLATAHEEDNYGVVQDFAVGQSTNDLQNKLDDNRKEQERIRKLLDETKQKKVTLTNEIIYQDNQIKLTELKIQETESEIFALTGQINRLEGELTTLSEVFAERAVETYKLKRYGDSLVVLLTSANVSEFISRFNYLQRIQQNDRELLLQMQTTQTDYEVERTKVEELHDKLEGQKQTLAGQKAQKQNLLKITQSDEKKYQEMLSSLRADEAAIERAISSLVARIVAGIATGTAVTKGQIIGQQGNTGNVYPRPSGSCPNCGSHLHYMVLPCDITKSGLSCHTNPRPYLDDGQYRKPLDYNYISQEYGNTSFAQSGAAGYAFHSGIDMVAGHGAAIYSVDAGMVYYGVDSAGGKYALVRHKDDFWTAYWHLQ
;
A
#
# COMPACT_ATOMS: atom_id res chain seq x y z
N MET A 1 -44.21 -1.49 21.26
CA MET A 1 -44.76 -0.32 20.55
C MET A 1 -43.64 0.27 19.72
N LEU A 2 -43.48 -0.21 18.49
CA LEU A 2 -44.04 0.35 17.24
C LEU A 2 -43.37 1.69 16.88
N ALA A 3 -42.84 1.94 15.68
CA ALA A 3 -42.62 1.20 14.44
C ALA A 3 -41.64 2.07 13.60
N ILE A 4 -40.54 1.53 13.04
CA ILE A 4 -40.36 1.14 11.62
C ILE A 4 -40.91 2.16 10.60
N LEU A 5 -40.02 2.69 9.73
CA LEU A 5 -40.12 2.73 8.25
C LEU A 5 -39.03 3.70 7.70
N GLN A 6 -37.91 3.20 7.16
CA GLN A 6 -37.75 2.79 5.75
C GLN A 6 -37.77 4.01 4.80
N LYS A 7 -36.61 4.65 4.58
CA LYS A 7 -36.43 5.59 3.47
C LYS A 7 -36.43 4.80 2.16
N ALA A 8 -37.60 4.79 1.52
CA ALA A 8 -37.82 4.21 0.22
C ALA A 8 -37.13 5.04 -0.87
N LYS A 9 -36.59 4.31 -1.85
CA LYS A 9 -36.12 4.79 -3.15
C LYS A 9 -37.20 5.67 -3.79
N ILE A 10 -36.90 6.92 -4.11
CA ILE A 10 -37.66 7.68 -5.10
C ILE A 10 -36.85 7.57 -6.39
N GLY A 11 -37.37 6.73 -7.29
CA GLY A 11 -36.84 6.58 -8.64
C GLY A 11 -37.07 7.84 -9.46
N LEU A 12 -36.13 8.08 -10.38
CA LEU A 12 -36.31 8.98 -11.51
C LEU A 12 -37.66 8.70 -12.18
N LEU A 13 -38.57 9.66 -12.14
CA LEU A 13 -39.72 9.71 -13.03
C LEU A 13 -39.43 10.84 -14.03
N PHE A 14 -38.88 10.43 -15.16
CA PHE A 14 -38.82 11.22 -16.39
C PHE A 14 -40.24 11.67 -16.75
N PHE A 15 -40.49 12.97 -16.79
CA PHE A 15 -41.66 13.53 -17.46
C PHE A 15 -41.18 14.27 -18.71
N ALA A 16 -41.10 13.54 -19.82
CA ALA A 16 -40.97 14.14 -21.14
C ALA A 16 -42.32 14.75 -21.52
N LEU A 17 -42.50 16.05 -21.27
CA LEU A 17 -43.62 16.81 -21.80
C LEU A 17 -43.23 17.38 -23.16
N PHE A 18 -43.53 16.59 -24.20
CA PHE A 18 -43.44 16.98 -25.60
C PHE A 18 -44.56 18.02 -25.88
N PHE A 19 -44.22 19.29 -26.03
CA PHE A 19 -45.17 20.30 -26.48
C PHE A 19 -45.28 20.28 -28.01
N LEU A 20 -46.41 19.79 -28.51
CA LEU A 20 -46.90 20.01 -29.85
C LEU A 20 -47.26 21.50 -30.01
N PHE A 21 -46.39 22.26 -30.67
CA PHE A 21 -46.75 23.56 -31.25
C PHE A 21 -47.19 23.35 -32.71
N TYR A 22 -48.47 23.61 -33.00
CA TYR A 22 -48.92 23.90 -34.36
C TYR A 22 -48.70 25.40 -34.63
N PRO A 23 -47.98 25.81 -35.68
CA PRO A 23 -47.94 27.21 -36.08
C PRO A 23 -49.11 27.52 -37.02
N LEU A 24 -49.82 28.62 -36.72
CA LEU A 24 -50.76 29.24 -37.63
C LEU A 24 -49.94 30.04 -38.66
N ALA A 25 -50.05 29.68 -39.94
CA ALA A 25 -49.28 30.27 -41.02
C ALA A 25 -49.64 31.75 -41.27
N THR A 26 -48.62 32.59 -41.36
CA THR A 26 -48.61 33.78 -42.22
C THR A 26 -47.26 33.84 -42.93
N ALA A 27 -47.29 33.96 -44.25
CA ALA A 27 -46.12 33.98 -45.11
C ALA A 27 -45.57 35.40 -45.24
N HIS A 28 -44.25 35.59 -45.04
CA HIS A 28 -43.37 36.28 -45.99
C HIS A 28 -41.89 36.19 -45.57
N GLU A 29 -41.08 35.90 -46.60
CA GLU A 29 -39.63 36.07 -46.80
C GLU A 29 -38.59 35.43 -45.87
N GLU A 30 -37.78 34.60 -46.55
CA GLU A 30 -36.59 33.90 -46.09
C GLU A 30 -35.51 34.88 -45.65
N ASP A 31 -35.08 34.76 -44.39
CA ASP A 31 -33.69 35.03 -44.03
C ASP A 31 -33.15 33.87 -43.19
N ASN A 32 -32.12 33.27 -43.78
CA ASN A 32 -31.33 32.14 -43.35
C ASN A 32 -30.67 32.40 -41.98
N TYR A 33 -31.19 31.80 -40.90
CA TYR A 33 -30.46 31.64 -39.64
C TYR A 33 -30.32 30.16 -39.29
N GLY A 34 -29.05 29.74 -39.22
CA GLY A 34 -28.62 28.36 -39.09
C GLY A 34 -29.17 27.67 -37.85
N VAL A 35 -29.56 26.42 -38.08
CA VAL A 35 -29.79 25.35 -37.12
C VAL A 35 -28.68 25.36 -36.07
N VAL A 36 -28.98 25.81 -34.85
CA VAL A 36 -28.10 25.60 -33.71
C VAL A 36 -28.21 24.13 -33.31
N GLN A 37 -27.04 23.53 -33.23
CA GLN A 37 -26.76 22.11 -33.27
C GLN A 37 -27.07 21.43 -31.92
N ASP A 38 -28.27 20.87 -31.78
CA ASP A 38 -28.71 20.06 -30.62
C ASP A 38 -28.05 18.66 -30.57
N PHE A 39 -26.93 18.45 -31.28
CA PHE A 39 -26.34 17.12 -31.54
C PHE A 39 -25.09 16.80 -30.72
N ALA A 40 -24.51 17.76 -29.98
CA ALA A 40 -23.24 17.57 -29.26
C ALA A 40 -23.39 17.15 -27.78
N VAL A 41 -24.52 17.46 -27.13
CA VAL A 41 -24.72 17.17 -25.69
C VAL A 41 -25.14 15.71 -25.46
N GLY A 42 -25.95 15.12 -26.36
CA GLY A 42 -26.46 13.75 -26.23
C GLY A 42 -25.43 12.63 -26.47
N GLN A 43 -24.38 12.88 -27.26
CA GLN A 43 -23.27 11.93 -27.43
C GLN A 43 -22.34 11.91 -26.20
N SER A 44 -22.14 13.07 -25.55
CA SER A 44 -21.30 13.21 -24.35
C SER A 44 -21.89 12.53 -23.11
N THR A 45 -23.22 12.53 -22.96
CA THR A 45 -23.89 11.94 -21.78
C THR A 45 -23.90 10.42 -21.81
N ASN A 46 -24.10 9.80 -22.98
CA ASN A 46 -24.07 8.34 -23.13
C ASN A 46 -22.66 7.77 -22.94
N ASP A 47 -21.62 8.46 -23.42
CA ASP A 47 -20.22 8.06 -23.21
C ASP A 47 -19.81 8.14 -21.73
N LEU A 48 -20.23 9.21 -21.04
CA LEU A 48 -19.99 9.38 -19.60
C LEU A 48 -20.72 8.31 -18.77
N GLN A 49 -21.95 7.97 -19.15
CA GLN A 49 -22.74 6.92 -18.49
C GLN A 49 -22.09 5.54 -18.64
N ASN A 50 -21.61 5.20 -19.84
CA ASN A 50 -20.88 3.95 -20.07
C ASN A 50 -19.59 3.87 -19.23
N LYS A 51 -18.84 4.97 -19.15
CA LYS A 51 -17.64 5.06 -18.31
C LYS A 51 -17.94 4.89 -16.82
N LEU A 52 -19.05 5.45 -16.34
CA LEU A 52 -19.51 5.27 -14.96
C LEU A 52 -19.88 3.81 -14.67
N ASP A 53 -20.60 3.16 -15.57
CA ASP A 53 -21.00 1.75 -15.39
C ASP A 53 -19.80 0.81 -15.42
N ASP A 54 -18.81 1.05 -16.29
CA ASP A 54 -17.58 0.27 -16.32
C ASP A 54 -16.71 0.53 -15.08
N ASN A 55 -16.64 1.77 -14.60
CA ASN A 55 -15.98 2.09 -13.33
C ASN A 55 -16.63 1.32 -12.17
N ARG A 56 -17.96 1.31 -12.09
CA ARG A 56 -18.72 0.59 -11.05
C ARG A 56 -18.48 -0.91 -11.08
N LYS A 57 -18.48 -1.53 -12.28
CA LYS A 57 -18.12 -2.95 -12.43
C LYS A 57 -16.70 -3.23 -11.93
N GLU A 58 -15.75 -2.35 -12.24
CA GLU A 58 -14.37 -2.53 -11.77
C GLU A 58 -14.26 -2.34 -10.25
N GLN A 59 -15.01 -1.40 -9.64
CA GLN A 59 -15.08 -1.30 -8.19
C GLN A 59 -15.59 -2.59 -7.54
N GLU A 60 -16.62 -3.22 -8.10
CA GLU A 60 -17.13 -4.51 -7.59
C GLU A 60 -16.09 -5.63 -7.70
N ARG A 61 -15.37 -5.69 -8.82
CA ARG A 61 -14.28 -6.65 -9.04
C ARG A 61 -13.17 -6.48 -7.99
N ILE A 62 -12.75 -5.24 -7.75
CA ILE A 62 -11.71 -4.92 -6.76
C ILE A 62 -12.19 -5.22 -5.33
N ARG A 63 -13.45 -4.98 -5.00
CA ARG A 63 -14.01 -5.36 -3.68
C ARG A 63 -13.93 -6.88 -3.43
N LYS A 64 -14.24 -7.69 -4.44
CA LYS A 64 -14.10 -9.16 -4.34
C LYS A 64 -12.63 -9.56 -4.10
N LEU A 65 -11.69 -8.96 -4.83
CA LEU A 65 -10.25 -9.23 -4.62
C LEU A 65 -9.76 -8.83 -3.22
N LEU A 66 -10.30 -7.74 -2.66
CA LEU A 66 -9.98 -7.32 -1.28
C LEU A 66 -10.46 -8.35 -0.26
N ASP A 67 -11.68 -8.87 -0.42
CA ASP A 67 -12.22 -9.91 0.46
C ASP A 67 -11.42 -11.22 0.37
N GLU A 68 -11.07 -11.64 -0.85
CA GLU A 68 -10.21 -12.82 -1.07
C GLU A 68 -8.82 -12.65 -0.45
N THR A 69 -8.21 -11.47 -0.62
CA THR A 69 -6.87 -11.20 -0.09
C THR A 69 -6.89 -11.15 1.44
N LYS A 70 -7.94 -10.60 2.03
CA LYS A 70 -8.15 -10.55 3.49
C LYS A 70 -8.28 -11.95 4.13
N GLN A 71 -8.81 -12.93 3.40
CA GLN A 71 -8.97 -14.31 3.87
C GLN A 71 -7.69 -15.17 3.76
N LYS A 72 -6.69 -14.74 2.99
CA LYS A 72 -5.41 -15.47 2.84
C LYS A 72 -4.49 -15.22 4.04
N LYS A 73 -3.56 -16.16 4.31
CA LYS A 73 -2.53 -16.03 5.36
C LYS A 73 -1.79 -14.70 5.20
N VAL A 74 -1.65 -13.93 6.28
CA VAL A 74 -1.00 -12.61 6.26
C VAL A 74 0.48 -12.77 5.92
N THR A 75 0.87 -12.34 4.73
CA THR A 75 2.26 -12.21 4.27
C THR A 75 2.49 -10.77 3.81
N LEU A 76 3.74 -10.31 3.80
CA LEU A 76 4.08 -8.97 3.29
C LEU A 76 3.60 -8.78 1.84
N THR A 77 3.66 -9.82 1.01
CA THR A 77 3.13 -9.80 -0.36
C THR A 77 1.62 -9.61 -0.40
N ASN A 78 0.87 -10.33 0.44
CA ASN A 78 -0.58 -10.18 0.51
C ASN A 78 -0.99 -8.79 1.05
N GLU A 79 -0.21 -8.23 1.96
CA GLU A 79 -0.42 -6.86 2.48
C GLU A 79 -0.19 -5.80 1.40
N ILE A 80 0.86 -5.93 0.58
CA ILE A 80 1.10 -5.03 -0.57
C ILE A 80 -0.03 -5.14 -1.60
N ILE A 81 -0.46 -6.36 -1.94
CA ILE A 81 -1.59 -6.60 -2.87
C ILE A 81 -2.88 -5.98 -2.32
N TYR A 82 -3.12 -6.11 -1.02
CA TYR A 82 -4.28 -5.52 -0.36
C TYR A 82 -4.25 -3.98 -0.47
N GLN A 83 -3.11 -3.35 -0.17
CA GLN A 83 -2.93 -1.91 -0.28
C GLN A 83 -3.06 -1.40 -1.72
N ASP A 84 -2.56 -2.16 -2.70
CA ASP A 84 -2.72 -1.83 -4.13
C ASP A 84 -4.18 -1.84 -4.57
N ASN A 85 -4.94 -2.83 -4.13
CA ASN A 85 -6.37 -2.91 -4.41
C ASN A 85 -7.15 -1.77 -3.71
N GLN A 86 -6.78 -1.37 -2.49
CA GLN A 86 -7.38 -0.23 -1.80
C GLN A 86 -7.10 1.11 -2.51
N ILE A 87 -5.86 1.31 -2.96
CA ILE A 87 -5.46 2.48 -3.74
C ILE A 87 -6.28 2.52 -5.04
N LYS A 88 -6.35 1.40 -5.77
CA LYS A 88 -7.09 1.33 -7.03
C LYS A 88 -8.58 1.60 -6.84
N LEU A 89 -9.19 1.05 -5.78
CA LEU A 89 -10.59 1.31 -5.45
C LEU A 89 -10.84 2.78 -5.16
N THR A 90 -9.92 3.43 -4.44
CA THR A 90 -10.04 4.86 -4.10
C THR A 90 -9.88 5.74 -5.34
N GLU A 91 -8.95 5.42 -6.24
CA GLU A 91 -8.79 6.12 -7.53
C GLU A 91 -10.05 6.00 -8.40
N LEU A 92 -10.69 4.83 -8.45
CA LEU A 92 -11.93 4.64 -9.19
C LEU A 92 -13.09 5.46 -8.61
N LYS A 93 -13.20 5.53 -7.28
CA LYS A 93 -14.21 6.36 -6.59
C LYS A 93 -14.01 7.85 -6.83
N ILE A 94 -12.76 8.30 -6.92
CA ILE A 94 -12.41 9.67 -7.29
C ILE A 94 -12.89 9.96 -8.71
N GLN A 95 -12.59 9.08 -9.67
CA GLN A 95 -13.06 9.24 -11.05
C GLN A 95 -14.60 9.25 -11.18
N GLU A 96 -15.29 8.40 -10.41
CA GLU A 96 -16.75 8.40 -10.34
C GLU A 96 -17.27 9.74 -9.80
N THR A 97 -16.72 10.22 -8.68
CA THR A 97 -17.12 11.48 -8.04
C THR A 97 -16.84 12.70 -8.96
N GLU A 98 -15.69 12.72 -9.64
CA GLU A 98 -15.36 13.77 -10.63
C GLU A 98 -16.31 13.76 -11.82
N SER A 99 -16.73 12.58 -12.28
CA SER A 99 -17.71 12.44 -13.37
C SER A 99 -19.11 12.89 -12.95
N GLU A 100 -19.53 12.58 -11.71
CA GLU A 100 -20.77 13.07 -11.12
C GLU A 100 -20.77 14.61 -11.02
N ILE A 101 -19.69 15.21 -10.51
CA ILE A 101 -19.53 16.68 -10.45
C ILE A 101 -19.64 17.29 -11.84
N PHE A 102 -18.97 16.73 -12.84
CA PHE A 102 -19.02 17.23 -14.22
C PHE A 102 -20.44 17.20 -14.78
N ALA A 103 -21.16 16.08 -14.60
CA ALA A 103 -22.53 15.92 -15.07
C ALA A 103 -23.50 16.91 -14.41
N LEU A 104 -23.40 17.08 -13.09
CA LEU A 104 -24.24 18.02 -12.33
C LEU A 104 -23.93 19.48 -12.67
N THR A 105 -22.65 19.82 -12.86
CA THR A 105 -22.25 21.17 -13.32
C THR A 105 -22.88 21.50 -14.68
N GLY A 106 -22.94 20.53 -15.59
CA GLY A 106 -23.64 20.69 -16.87
C GLY A 106 -25.16 20.82 -16.75
N GLN A 107 -25.78 20.32 -15.67
CA GLN A 107 -27.20 20.55 -15.39
C GLN A 107 -27.43 21.93 -14.77
N ILE A 108 -26.60 22.32 -13.82
CA ILE A 108 -26.61 23.66 -13.20
C ILE A 108 -26.51 24.76 -14.26
N ASN A 109 -25.57 24.64 -15.21
CA ASN A 109 -25.42 25.63 -16.29
C ASN A 109 -26.68 25.74 -17.17
N ARG A 110 -27.41 24.64 -17.38
CA ARG A 110 -28.67 24.63 -18.13
C ARG A 110 -29.78 25.33 -17.35
N LEU A 111 -29.95 24.96 -16.07
CA LEU A 111 -30.92 25.58 -15.17
C LEU A 111 -30.66 27.09 -15.00
N GLU A 112 -29.39 27.51 -14.95
CA GLU A 112 -29.00 28.93 -14.90
C GLU A 112 -29.42 29.69 -16.17
N GLY A 113 -29.22 29.09 -17.35
CA GLY A 113 -29.69 29.66 -18.62
C GLY A 113 -31.22 29.74 -18.73
N GLU A 114 -31.92 28.70 -18.27
CA GLU A 114 -33.38 28.68 -18.19
C GLU A 114 -33.91 29.76 -17.24
N LEU A 115 -33.31 29.89 -16.04
CA LEU A 115 -33.66 30.94 -15.08
C LEU A 115 -33.44 32.33 -15.64
N THR A 116 -32.34 32.55 -16.35
CA THR A 116 -32.05 33.83 -17.01
C THR A 116 -33.16 34.17 -18.01
N THR A 117 -33.51 33.22 -18.89
CA THR A 117 -34.56 33.40 -19.89
C THR A 117 -35.93 33.65 -19.26
N LEU A 118 -36.31 32.86 -18.25
CA LEU A 118 -37.59 33.01 -17.53
C LEU A 118 -37.67 34.36 -16.81
N SER A 119 -36.56 34.80 -16.21
CA SER A 119 -36.46 36.09 -15.53
C SER A 119 -36.62 37.27 -16.49
N GLU A 120 -35.98 37.22 -17.66
CA GLU A 120 -36.10 38.23 -18.71
C GLU A 120 -37.54 38.32 -19.23
N VAL A 121 -38.16 37.19 -19.60
CA VAL A 121 -39.55 37.15 -20.07
C VAL A 121 -40.52 37.65 -18.98
N PHE A 122 -40.30 37.26 -17.73
CA PHE A 122 -41.13 37.74 -16.62
C PHE A 122 -40.98 39.25 -16.41
N ALA A 123 -39.75 39.79 -16.47
CA ALA A 123 -39.48 41.20 -16.32
C ALA A 123 -40.16 42.03 -17.42
N GLU A 124 -40.09 41.58 -18.69
CA GLU A 124 -40.78 42.23 -19.81
C GLU A 124 -42.29 42.25 -19.59
N ARG A 125 -42.89 41.12 -19.21
CA ARG A 125 -44.33 41.02 -18.95
C ARG A 125 -44.78 41.86 -17.76
N ALA A 126 -43.96 41.95 -16.71
CA ALA A 126 -44.23 42.80 -15.55
C ALA A 126 -44.24 44.30 -15.94
N VAL A 127 -43.30 44.72 -16.80
CA VAL A 127 -43.24 46.09 -17.33
C VAL A 127 -44.48 46.40 -18.19
N GLU A 128 -44.88 45.50 -19.08
CA GLU A 128 -46.08 45.70 -19.92
C GLU A 128 -47.36 45.73 -19.08
N THR A 129 -47.47 44.85 -18.09
CA THR A 129 -48.60 44.86 -17.14
C THR A 129 -48.66 46.17 -16.35
N TYR A 130 -47.51 46.70 -15.93
CA TYR A 130 -47.42 47.99 -15.26
C TYR A 130 -47.83 49.16 -16.18
N LYS A 131 -47.39 49.16 -17.45
CA LYS A 131 -47.78 50.16 -18.45
C LYS A 131 -49.30 50.12 -18.69
N LEU A 132 -49.89 48.94 -18.85
CA LEU A 132 -51.34 48.77 -19.02
C LEU A 132 -52.13 49.41 -17.87
N LYS A 133 -51.70 49.19 -16.62
CA LYS A 133 -52.32 49.81 -15.43
C LYS A 133 -52.29 51.34 -15.47
N ARG A 134 -51.35 51.95 -16.19
CA ARG A 134 -51.19 53.41 -16.32
C ARG A 134 -52.13 54.03 -17.36
N TYR A 135 -52.63 53.24 -18.32
CA TYR A 135 -53.58 53.68 -19.36
C TYR A 135 -55.06 53.47 -18.95
N GLY A 136 -55.31 52.86 -17.80
CA GLY A 136 -56.63 52.63 -17.21
C GLY A 136 -56.61 51.40 -16.32
N ASP A 137 -57.53 51.31 -15.36
CA ASP A 137 -57.68 50.09 -14.56
C ASP A 137 -58.06 48.91 -15.48
N SER A 138 -57.67 47.66 -15.18
CA SER A 138 -58.05 46.51 -16.03
C SER A 138 -59.57 46.40 -16.20
N LEU A 139 -60.32 46.90 -15.22
CA LEU A 139 -61.77 47.05 -15.29
C LEU A 139 -62.21 48.09 -16.33
N VAL A 140 -61.47 49.18 -16.51
CA VAL A 140 -61.76 50.21 -17.53
C VAL A 140 -61.54 49.65 -18.94
N VAL A 141 -60.49 48.85 -19.16
CA VAL A 141 -60.25 48.18 -20.45
C VAL A 141 -61.36 47.19 -20.81
N LEU A 142 -61.94 46.53 -19.80
CA LEU A 142 -63.10 45.66 -19.97
C LEU A 142 -64.39 46.46 -20.20
N LEU A 143 -64.66 47.49 -19.39
CA LEU A 143 -65.90 48.28 -19.43
C LEU A 143 -66.00 49.24 -20.63
N THR A 144 -64.91 49.49 -21.35
CA THR A 144 -64.87 50.30 -22.59
C THR A 144 -65.08 49.49 -23.87
N SER A 145 -65.46 48.21 -23.76
CA SER A 145 -65.81 47.37 -24.92
C SER A 145 -67.04 47.91 -25.68
N ALA A 146 -67.04 47.84 -27.02
CA ALA A 146 -68.14 48.35 -27.84
C ALA A 146 -69.41 47.47 -27.81
N ASN A 147 -69.28 46.19 -27.44
CA ASN A 147 -70.39 45.25 -27.30
C ASN A 147 -70.05 44.06 -26.38
N VAL A 148 -71.06 43.25 -26.05
CA VAL A 148 -70.92 42.07 -25.15
C VAL A 148 -69.95 41.02 -25.68
N SER A 149 -69.88 40.84 -27.00
CA SER A 149 -68.95 39.88 -27.62
C SER A 149 -67.50 40.30 -27.38
N GLU A 150 -67.21 41.59 -27.62
CA GLU A 150 -65.88 42.16 -27.38
C GLU A 150 -65.49 42.15 -25.89
N PHE A 151 -66.44 42.42 -24.99
CA PHE A 151 -66.24 42.29 -23.55
C PHE A 151 -65.77 40.86 -23.17
N ILE A 152 -66.51 39.85 -23.63
CA ILE A 152 -66.21 38.43 -23.33
C ILE A 152 -64.85 38.03 -23.91
N SER A 153 -64.53 38.46 -25.13
CA SER A 153 -63.21 38.21 -25.73
C SER A 153 -62.08 38.83 -24.91
N ARG A 154 -62.18 40.12 -24.54
CA ARG A 154 -61.17 40.82 -23.73
C ARG A 154 -61.00 40.17 -22.34
N PHE A 155 -62.11 39.76 -21.71
CA PHE A 155 -62.09 39.03 -20.44
C PHE A 155 -61.34 37.70 -20.55
N ASN A 156 -61.64 36.90 -21.56
CA ASN A 156 -60.96 35.63 -21.81
C ASN A 156 -59.45 35.82 -22.10
N TYR A 157 -59.08 36.89 -22.82
CA TYR A 157 -57.67 37.22 -23.05
C TYR A 157 -56.94 37.58 -21.75
N LEU A 158 -57.52 38.45 -20.92
CA LEU A 158 -56.91 38.80 -19.62
C LEU A 158 -56.77 37.59 -18.71
N GLN A 159 -57.77 36.70 -18.68
CA GLN A 159 -57.70 35.46 -17.91
C GLN A 159 -56.55 34.55 -18.40
N ARG A 160 -56.36 34.41 -19.72
CA ARG A 160 -55.25 33.64 -20.30
C ARG A 160 -53.89 34.26 -19.98
N ILE A 161 -53.77 35.59 -20.00
CA ILE A 161 -52.54 36.31 -19.65
C ILE A 161 -52.18 36.03 -18.18
N GLN A 162 -53.13 36.23 -17.25
CA GLN A 162 -52.91 35.97 -15.82
C GLN A 162 -52.55 34.51 -15.53
N GLN A 163 -53.19 33.57 -16.23
CA GLN A 163 -52.85 32.16 -16.08
C GLN A 163 -51.42 31.88 -16.54
N ASN A 164 -51.00 32.40 -17.68
CA ASN A 164 -49.65 32.24 -18.20
C ASN A 164 -48.61 32.92 -17.28
N ASP A 165 -48.88 34.12 -16.76
CA ASP A 165 -47.99 34.79 -15.78
C ASP A 165 -47.79 33.95 -14.52
N ARG A 166 -48.88 33.34 -14.02
CA ARG A 166 -48.82 32.45 -12.86
C ARG A 166 -48.03 31.17 -13.18
N GLU A 167 -48.24 30.57 -14.35
CA GLU A 167 -47.49 29.39 -14.78
C GLU A 167 -45.99 29.71 -14.93
N LEU A 168 -45.64 30.87 -15.51
CA LEU A 168 -44.27 31.35 -15.63
C LEU A 168 -43.59 31.54 -14.27
N LEU A 169 -44.29 32.17 -13.31
CA LEU A 169 -43.79 32.32 -11.94
C LEU A 169 -43.56 30.98 -11.25
N LEU A 170 -44.48 30.03 -11.42
CA LEU A 170 -44.33 28.69 -10.86
C LEU A 170 -43.14 27.96 -11.49
N GLN A 171 -42.96 28.06 -12.81
CA GLN A 171 -41.82 27.49 -13.51
C GLN A 171 -40.50 28.08 -13.01
N MET A 172 -40.41 29.41 -12.91
CA MET A 172 -39.21 30.08 -12.39
C MET A 172 -38.89 29.64 -10.96
N GLN A 173 -39.91 29.53 -10.10
CA GLN A 173 -39.73 29.06 -8.72
C GLN A 173 -39.25 27.59 -8.67
N THR A 174 -39.78 26.72 -9.52
CA THR A 174 -39.34 25.32 -9.59
C THR A 174 -37.91 25.21 -10.10
N THR A 175 -37.56 25.89 -11.19
CA THR A 175 -36.20 25.89 -11.74
C THR A 175 -35.20 26.46 -10.74
N GLN A 176 -35.59 27.49 -9.97
CA GLN A 176 -34.74 28.05 -8.91
C GLN A 176 -34.50 27.04 -7.79
N THR A 177 -35.53 26.30 -7.40
CA THR A 177 -35.42 25.26 -6.36
C THR A 177 -34.51 24.13 -6.83
N ASP A 178 -34.69 23.66 -8.06
CA ASP A 178 -33.87 22.60 -8.64
C ASP A 178 -32.40 23.03 -8.78
N TYR A 179 -32.15 24.26 -9.20
CA TYR A 179 -30.81 24.85 -9.28
C TYR A 179 -30.09 24.82 -7.92
N GLU A 180 -30.74 25.28 -6.84
CA GLU A 180 -30.15 25.31 -5.50
C GLU A 180 -29.88 23.91 -4.95
N VAL A 181 -30.76 22.94 -5.25
CA VAL A 181 -30.58 21.54 -4.86
C VAL A 181 -29.35 20.94 -5.55
N GLU A 182 -29.23 21.10 -6.87
CA GLU A 182 -28.09 20.57 -7.62
C GLU A 182 -26.77 21.25 -7.24
N ARG A 183 -26.80 22.56 -6.99
CA ARG A 183 -25.63 23.30 -6.51
C ARG A 183 -25.14 22.77 -5.15
N THR A 184 -26.06 22.58 -4.20
CA THR A 184 -25.73 22.00 -2.90
C THR A 184 -25.13 20.60 -3.06
N LYS A 185 -25.64 19.80 -4.00
CA LYS A 185 -25.12 18.46 -4.29
C LYS A 185 -23.68 18.49 -4.80
N VAL A 186 -23.35 19.45 -5.67
CA VAL A 186 -21.97 19.63 -6.17
C VAL A 186 -21.02 20.04 -5.04
N GLU A 187 -21.44 20.94 -4.15
CA GLU A 187 -20.65 21.34 -2.97
C GLU A 187 -20.34 20.12 -2.07
N GLU A 188 -21.33 19.28 -1.77
CA GLU A 188 -21.12 18.03 -1.02
C GLU A 188 -20.16 17.04 -1.72
N LEU A 189 -20.23 16.95 -3.06
CA LEU A 189 -19.36 16.07 -3.83
C LEU A 189 -17.91 16.58 -3.85
N HIS A 190 -17.69 17.90 -3.83
CA HIS A 190 -16.36 18.46 -3.70
C HIS A 190 -15.72 18.12 -2.34
N ASP A 191 -16.48 18.22 -1.25
CA ASP A 191 -16.00 17.82 0.08
C ASP A 191 -15.66 16.32 0.13
N LYS A 192 -16.52 15.49 -0.47
CA LYS A 192 -16.28 14.05 -0.61
C LYS A 192 -15.02 13.76 -1.43
N LEU A 193 -14.81 14.47 -2.53
CA LEU A 193 -13.64 14.32 -3.40
C LEU A 193 -12.34 14.66 -2.66
N GLU A 194 -12.34 15.74 -1.87
CA GLU A 194 -11.18 16.14 -1.07
C GLU A 194 -10.85 15.08 -0.01
N GLY A 195 -11.85 14.57 0.71
CA GLY A 195 -11.66 13.47 1.66
C GLY A 195 -11.11 12.18 1.00
N GLN A 196 -11.56 11.87 -0.22
CA GLN A 196 -11.02 10.75 -0.99
C GLN A 196 -9.55 10.97 -1.40
N LYS A 197 -9.19 12.19 -1.83
CA LYS A 197 -7.80 12.54 -2.19
C LYS A 197 -6.85 12.44 -1.01
N GLN A 198 -7.28 12.90 0.17
CA GLN A 198 -6.51 12.75 1.42
C GLN A 198 -6.32 11.27 1.80
N THR A 199 -7.39 10.48 1.69
CA THR A 199 -7.34 9.03 1.93
C THR A 199 -6.34 8.34 0.99
N LEU A 200 -6.38 8.67 -0.30
CA LEU A 200 -5.46 8.13 -1.31
C LEU A 200 -4.00 8.48 -1.00
N ALA A 201 -3.73 9.73 -0.59
CA ALA A 201 -2.39 10.17 -0.19
C ALA A 201 -1.88 9.37 1.02
N GLY A 202 -2.73 9.15 2.03
CA GLY A 202 -2.42 8.32 3.19
C GLY A 202 -2.10 6.87 2.82
N GLN A 203 -2.91 6.24 1.96
CA GLN A 203 -2.68 4.88 1.47
C GLN A 203 -1.35 4.75 0.71
N LYS A 204 -1.03 5.72 -0.16
CA LYS A 204 0.25 5.74 -0.91
C LYS A 204 1.45 5.87 0.03
N ALA A 205 1.35 6.71 1.07
CA ALA A 205 2.41 6.87 2.07
C ALA A 205 2.62 5.60 2.90
N GLN A 206 1.54 4.93 3.33
CA GLN A 206 1.61 3.65 4.05
C GLN A 206 2.30 2.57 3.23
N LYS A 207 1.92 2.43 1.94
CA LYS A 207 2.57 1.50 1.01
C LYS A 207 4.06 1.79 0.86
N GLN A 208 4.42 3.05 0.71
CA GLN A 208 5.82 3.43 0.56
C GLN A 208 6.65 3.10 1.80
N ASN A 209 6.10 3.29 3.01
CA ASN A 209 6.76 2.89 4.25
C ASN A 209 6.93 1.37 4.34
N LEU A 210 5.92 0.58 3.97
CA LEU A 210 6.01 -0.87 3.95
C LEU A 210 7.11 -1.37 3.00
N LEU A 211 7.22 -0.76 1.82
CA LEU A 211 8.28 -1.07 0.85
C LEU A 211 9.67 -0.72 1.39
N LYS A 212 9.83 0.43 2.05
CA LYS A 212 11.10 0.83 2.67
C LYS A 212 11.55 -0.13 3.76
N ILE A 213 10.63 -0.55 4.64
CA ILE A 213 10.92 -1.53 5.69
C ILE A 213 11.40 -2.84 5.04
N THR A 214 10.67 -3.33 4.04
CA THR A 214 10.99 -4.57 3.34
C THR A 214 12.36 -4.50 2.64
N GLN A 215 12.66 -3.41 1.93
CA GLN A 215 13.96 -3.21 1.27
C GLN A 215 15.11 -3.10 2.27
N SER A 216 14.89 -2.41 3.40
CA SER A 216 15.91 -2.30 4.45
C SER A 216 16.22 -3.66 5.07
N ASP A 217 15.21 -4.51 5.27
CA ASP A 217 15.42 -5.82 5.86
C ASP A 217 16.05 -6.79 4.86
N GLU A 218 15.67 -6.75 3.59
CA GLU A 218 16.34 -7.50 2.52
C GLU A 218 17.84 -7.16 2.45
N LYS A 219 18.18 -5.87 2.50
CA LYS A 219 19.58 -5.43 2.52
C LYS A 219 20.34 -5.98 3.72
N LYS A 220 19.76 -5.95 4.93
CA LYS A 220 20.37 -6.53 6.14
C LYS A 220 20.61 -8.03 5.99
N TYR A 221 19.64 -8.76 5.44
CA TYR A 221 19.80 -10.20 5.21
C TYR A 221 20.85 -10.49 4.14
N GLN A 222 20.95 -9.69 3.07
CA GLN A 222 22.01 -9.81 2.07
C GLN A 222 23.40 -9.51 2.64
N GLU A 223 23.52 -8.49 3.50
CA GLU A 223 24.76 -8.15 4.21
C GLU A 223 25.19 -9.28 5.17
N MET A 224 24.24 -9.81 5.95
CA MET A 224 24.45 -10.98 6.81
C MET A 224 24.90 -12.20 6.00
N LEU A 225 24.20 -12.48 4.90
CA LEU A 225 24.49 -13.58 3.99
C LEU A 225 25.90 -13.50 3.40
N SER A 226 26.31 -12.30 2.97
CA SER A 226 27.66 -12.06 2.46
C SER A 226 28.73 -12.22 3.54
N SER A 227 28.46 -11.80 4.78
CA SER A 227 29.42 -11.94 5.88
C SER A 227 29.69 -13.40 6.20
N LEU A 228 28.63 -14.21 6.29
CA LEU A 228 28.74 -15.61 6.68
C LEU A 228 29.43 -16.48 5.61
N ARG A 229 29.18 -16.22 4.31
CA ARG A 229 29.94 -16.88 3.22
C ARG A 229 31.43 -16.53 3.26
N ALA A 230 31.74 -15.28 3.57
CA ALA A 230 33.13 -14.84 3.68
C ALA A 230 33.82 -15.49 4.90
N ASP A 231 33.09 -15.72 5.98
CA ASP A 231 33.58 -16.40 7.19
C ASP A 231 33.90 -17.87 6.93
N GLU A 232 32.95 -18.63 6.36
CA GLU A 232 33.14 -20.04 5.98
C GLU A 232 34.36 -20.21 5.08
N ALA A 233 34.49 -19.40 4.03
CA ALA A 233 35.63 -19.44 3.13
C ALA A 233 36.97 -19.05 3.81
N ALA A 234 36.93 -18.19 4.84
CA ALA A 234 38.13 -17.83 5.61
C ALA A 234 38.56 -18.99 6.52
N ILE A 235 37.62 -19.62 7.21
CA ILE A 235 37.83 -20.79 8.07
C ILE A 235 38.44 -21.95 7.26
N GLU A 236 37.83 -22.32 6.13
CA GLU A 236 38.31 -23.42 5.28
C GLU A 236 39.74 -23.22 4.77
N ARG A 237 40.06 -22.00 4.33
CA ARG A 237 41.41 -21.65 3.86
C ARG A 237 42.43 -21.67 4.99
N ALA A 238 42.09 -21.13 6.15
CA ALA A 238 42.97 -21.08 7.31
C ALA A 238 43.34 -22.48 7.81
N ILE A 239 42.36 -23.37 7.86
CA ILE A 239 42.57 -24.76 8.28
C ILE A 239 43.42 -25.51 7.26
N SER A 240 43.12 -25.37 5.96
CA SER A 240 43.91 -26.00 4.89
C SER A 240 45.38 -25.53 4.90
N SER A 241 45.62 -24.23 5.12
CA SER A 241 46.96 -23.65 5.27
C SER A 241 47.70 -24.17 6.51
N LEU A 242 47.02 -24.23 7.66
CA LEU A 242 47.61 -24.75 8.89
C LEU A 242 47.92 -26.24 8.79
N VAL A 243 47.02 -27.05 8.25
CA VAL A 243 47.25 -28.48 8.00
C VAL A 243 48.49 -28.70 7.13
N ALA A 244 48.64 -27.95 6.04
CA ALA A 244 49.83 -28.03 5.19
C ALA A 244 51.12 -27.72 5.98
N ARG A 245 51.08 -26.73 6.88
CA ARG A 245 52.22 -26.39 7.75
C ARG A 245 52.50 -27.46 8.82
N ILE A 246 51.47 -28.11 9.36
CA ILE A 246 51.62 -29.22 10.31
C ILE A 246 52.27 -30.43 9.62
N VAL A 247 51.78 -30.81 8.43
CA VAL A 247 52.33 -31.94 7.64
C VAL A 247 53.78 -31.66 7.23
N ALA A 248 54.12 -30.42 6.90
CA ALA A 248 55.48 -30.01 6.59
C ALA A 248 56.41 -29.90 7.82
N GLY A 249 55.90 -30.12 9.04
CA GLY A 249 56.67 -29.98 10.28
C GLY A 249 57.05 -28.53 10.64
N ILE A 250 56.41 -27.54 10.01
CA ILE A 250 56.70 -26.11 10.18
C ILE A 250 55.90 -25.51 11.34
N ALA A 251 54.70 -26.03 11.61
CA ALA A 251 53.87 -25.59 12.72
C ALA A 251 54.22 -26.36 14.01
N THR A 252 54.62 -25.64 15.06
CA THR A 252 54.90 -26.22 16.38
C THR A 252 53.69 -26.02 17.29
N GLY A 253 53.08 -27.13 17.72
CA GLY A 253 51.98 -27.12 18.68
C GLY A 253 52.46 -27.00 20.13
N THR A 254 51.57 -26.58 21.02
CA THR A 254 51.83 -26.53 22.48
C THR A 254 51.00 -27.58 23.18
N ALA A 255 51.59 -28.33 24.13
CA ALA A 255 50.86 -29.31 24.91
C ALA A 255 49.86 -28.62 25.84
N VAL A 256 48.63 -29.12 25.90
CA VAL A 256 47.56 -28.64 26.78
C VAL A 256 46.89 -29.80 27.52
N THR A 257 46.39 -29.53 28.73
CA THR A 257 45.61 -30.51 29.51
C THR A 257 44.11 -30.24 29.37
N LYS A 258 43.28 -31.25 29.68
CA LYS A 258 41.82 -31.09 29.78
C LYS A 258 41.47 -29.94 30.72
N GLY A 259 40.64 -29.01 30.26
CA GLY A 259 40.23 -27.84 31.03
C GLY A 259 41.26 -26.73 31.14
N GLN A 260 42.40 -26.83 30.46
CA GLN A 260 43.33 -25.71 30.35
C GLN A 260 42.72 -24.62 29.47
N ILE A 261 42.89 -23.36 29.86
CA ILE A 261 42.46 -22.20 29.07
C ILE A 261 43.36 -22.11 27.83
N ILE A 262 42.72 -22.07 26.66
CA ILE A 262 43.37 -21.97 25.34
C ILE A 262 42.97 -20.70 24.58
N GLY A 263 42.16 -19.83 25.19
CA GLY A 263 41.76 -18.57 24.57
C GLY A 263 40.64 -17.90 25.34
N GLN A 264 40.13 -16.82 24.76
CA GLN A 264 38.96 -16.11 25.25
C GLN A 264 37.96 -15.93 24.11
N GLN A 265 36.67 -15.98 24.41
CA GLN A 265 35.60 -15.69 23.47
C GLN A 265 35.79 -14.26 22.96
N GLY A 266 35.98 -14.12 21.66
CA GLY A 266 36.17 -12.83 20.99
C GLY A 266 35.09 -12.59 19.95
N ASN A 267 35.40 -11.70 19.01
CA ASN A 267 34.58 -11.33 17.86
C ASN A 267 35.47 -11.03 16.64
N THR A 268 36.62 -11.71 16.55
CA THR A 268 37.56 -11.58 15.44
C THR A 268 37.08 -12.35 14.20
N GLY A 269 37.44 -11.93 12.99
CA GLY A 269 37.02 -12.59 11.75
C GLY A 269 35.74 -11.98 11.18
N ASN A 270 34.96 -12.76 10.44
CA ASN A 270 33.76 -12.27 9.75
C ASN A 270 32.47 -12.51 10.56
N VAL A 271 32.54 -12.29 11.88
CA VAL A 271 31.39 -12.42 12.77
C VAL A 271 30.26 -11.46 12.42
N TYR A 272 29.03 -11.87 12.70
CA TYR A 272 27.84 -11.03 12.53
C TYR A 272 27.05 -10.90 13.84
N PRO A 273 26.59 -9.68 14.21
CA PRO A 273 26.93 -8.39 13.61
C PRO A 273 28.40 -8.04 13.79
N ARG A 274 29.00 -7.30 12.85
CA ARG A 274 30.40 -6.88 13.00
C ARG A 274 30.59 -5.90 14.16
N PRO A 275 31.74 -5.94 14.85
CA PRO A 275 32.10 -4.96 15.86
C PRO A 275 32.13 -3.55 15.27
N SER A 276 31.61 -2.57 16.00
CA SER A 276 31.59 -1.16 15.59
C SER A 276 31.83 -0.24 16.79
N GLY A 277 32.07 1.05 16.55
CA GLY A 277 32.29 2.01 17.65
C GLY A 277 31.12 2.09 18.64
N SER A 278 29.89 1.89 18.18
CA SER A 278 28.69 1.86 19.02
C SER A 278 28.40 0.49 19.66
N CYS A 279 29.03 -0.58 19.16
CA CYS A 279 28.93 -1.92 19.72
C CYS A 279 30.26 -2.69 19.55
N PRO A 280 31.26 -2.44 20.42
CA PRO A 280 32.59 -3.02 20.28
C PRO A 280 32.62 -4.54 20.49
N ASN A 281 31.64 -5.08 21.20
CA ASN A 281 31.55 -6.52 21.53
C ASN A 281 30.47 -7.26 20.72
N CYS A 282 29.89 -6.61 19.71
CA CYS A 282 28.91 -7.25 18.83
C CYS A 282 29.51 -8.47 18.10
N GLY A 283 28.66 -9.46 17.84
CA GLY A 283 29.04 -10.69 17.15
C GLY A 283 29.93 -11.62 17.97
N SER A 284 30.12 -11.36 19.27
CA SER A 284 30.99 -12.21 20.09
C SER A 284 30.33 -13.55 20.40
N HIS A 285 30.95 -14.62 19.92
CA HIS A 285 30.57 -16.01 20.15
C HIS A 285 31.79 -16.91 19.93
N LEU A 286 31.73 -18.16 20.38
CA LEU A 286 32.68 -19.21 20.02
C LEU A 286 32.03 -20.11 18.97
N HIS A 287 32.63 -20.17 17.78
CA HIS A 287 32.31 -21.24 16.82
C HIS A 287 33.15 -22.47 17.18
N TYR A 288 32.49 -23.57 17.56
CA TYR A 288 33.11 -24.79 18.03
C TYR A 288 32.80 -25.99 17.13
N MET A 289 33.83 -26.68 16.66
CA MET A 289 33.70 -27.85 15.80
C MET A 289 34.33 -29.09 16.44
N VAL A 290 33.73 -30.25 16.16
CA VAL A 290 34.25 -31.57 16.52
C VAL A 290 34.56 -32.36 15.26
N LEU A 291 35.78 -32.89 15.18
CA LEU A 291 36.36 -33.53 14.00
C LEU A 291 36.93 -34.90 14.42
N PRO A 292 36.13 -35.98 14.40
CA PRO A 292 36.55 -37.33 14.77
C PRO A 292 37.37 -38.00 13.65
N CYS A 293 38.38 -37.31 13.14
CA CYS A 293 39.27 -37.80 12.09
C CYS A 293 40.62 -37.06 12.04
N ASP A 294 41.60 -37.68 11.40
CA ASP A 294 42.88 -37.04 11.11
C ASP A 294 42.71 -35.98 10.01
N ILE A 295 42.47 -34.72 10.42
CA ILE A 295 42.29 -33.59 9.51
C ILE A 295 43.50 -33.34 8.60
N THR A 296 44.68 -33.90 8.93
CA THR A 296 45.85 -33.81 8.06
C THR A 296 45.74 -34.65 6.79
N LYS A 297 44.81 -35.61 6.77
CA LYS A 297 44.53 -36.50 5.63
C LYS A 297 43.18 -36.20 4.99
N SER A 298 42.14 -35.96 5.80
CA SER A 298 40.76 -35.84 5.33
C SER A 298 40.25 -34.40 5.25
N GLY A 299 41.04 -33.41 5.66
CA GLY A 299 40.53 -32.04 5.80
C GLY A 299 39.35 -31.98 6.79
N LEU A 300 38.38 -31.11 6.51
CA LEU A 300 37.24 -30.84 7.42
C LEU A 300 35.98 -31.64 7.12
N SER A 301 35.99 -32.52 6.13
CA SER A 301 34.78 -33.24 5.70
C SER A 301 34.22 -34.19 6.77
N CYS A 302 34.96 -34.45 7.84
CA CYS A 302 34.55 -35.33 8.92
C CYS A 302 33.85 -34.60 10.08
N HIS A 303 33.58 -33.29 9.96
CA HIS A 303 32.87 -32.56 11.01
C HIS A 303 31.57 -33.28 11.40
N THR A 304 31.25 -33.25 12.69
CA THR A 304 30.07 -33.91 13.23
C THR A 304 29.37 -33.02 14.24
N ASN A 305 28.14 -33.38 14.62
CA ASN A 305 27.41 -32.65 15.63
C ASN A 305 28.20 -32.67 16.95
N PRO A 306 28.59 -31.51 17.49
CA PRO A 306 29.32 -31.45 18.75
C PRO A 306 28.49 -31.85 19.97
N ARG A 307 27.15 -31.74 19.95
CA ARG A 307 26.31 -31.95 21.16
C ARG A 307 26.53 -33.29 21.87
N PRO A 308 26.51 -34.45 21.18
CA PRO A 308 26.75 -35.74 21.82
C PRO A 308 28.05 -35.80 22.65
N TYR A 309 29.11 -35.13 22.18
CA TYR A 309 30.41 -35.06 22.87
C TYR A 309 30.42 -34.09 24.06
N LEU A 310 29.43 -33.20 24.17
CA LEU A 310 29.30 -32.26 25.27
C LEU A 310 28.34 -32.75 26.36
N ASP A 311 27.41 -33.63 25.99
CA ASP A 311 26.35 -34.12 26.87
C ASP A 311 26.74 -35.44 27.57
N ASP A 312 27.73 -36.18 27.06
CA ASP A 312 28.19 -37.46 27.63
C ASP A 312 29.03 -37.31 28.92
N GLY A 313 29.48 -36.09 29.24
CA GLY A 313 30.32 -35.78 30.39
C GLY A 313 31.79 -36.25 30.28
N GLN A 314 32.16 -36.89 29.18
CA GLN A 314 33.52 -37.36 28.92
C GLN A 314 34.47 -36.20 28.64
N TYR A 315 34.01 -35.17 27.94
CA TYR A 315 34.79 -34.00 27.57
C TYR A 315 34.46 -32.79 28.44
N ARG A 316 35.43 -31.88 28.60
CA ARG A 316 35.18 -30.57 29.21
C ARG A 316 34.43 -29.73 28.18
N LYS A 317 33.34 -29.07 28.58
CA LYS A 317 32.69 -28.09 27.69
C LYS A 317 33.71 -27.01 27.28
N PRO A 318 33.78 -26.62 25.99
CA PRO A 318 34.80 -25.69 25.51
C PRO A 318 34.58 -24.26 26.02
N LEU A 319 33.37 -23.97 26.50
CA LEU A 319 32.96 -22.68 27.07
C LEU A 319 31.92 -22.91 28.17
N ASP A 320 31.96 -22.10 29.21
CA ASP A 320 30.86 -22.01 30.18
C ASP A 320 29.77 -21.09 29.63
N TYR A 321 29.08 -21.58 28.59
CA TYR A 321 28.14 -20.80 27.80
C TYR A 321 26.79 -20.60 28.50
N ASN A 322 26.16 -19.46 28.23
CA ASN A 322 24.79 -19.15 28.68
C ASN A 322 23.77 -19.83 27.77
N TYR A 323 23.97 -19.76 26.46
CA TYR A 323 23.13 -20.38 25.44
C TYR A 323 23.92 -20.69 24.16
N ILE A 324 23.34 -21.54 23.31
CA ILE A 324 23.82 -21.82 21.96
C ILE A 324 23.04 -20.92 21.00
N SER A 325 23.73 -20.04 20.28
CA SER A 325 23.10 -19.14 19.30
C SER A 325 22.78 -19.85 17.99
N GLN A 326 23.54 -20.89 17.64
CA GLN A 326 23.31 -21.69 16.45
C GLN A 326 23.75 -23.15 16.62
N GLU A 327 22.84 -24.07 16.31
CA GLU A 327 23.09 -25.51 16.37
C GLU A 327 23.80 -26.04 15.10
N TYR A 328 24.29 -27.27 15.17
CA TYR A 328 24.93 -27.96 14.05
C TYR A 328 23.92 -28.39 12.98
N GLY A 329 24.36 -28.33 11.73
CA GLY A 329 23.65 -28.87 10.58
C GLY A 329 22.70 -27.91 9.88
N ASN A 330 21.65 -28.46 9.25
CA ASN A 330 20.70 -27.70 8.45
C ASN A 330 19.64 -27.02 9.34
N THR A 331 20.08 -26.05 10.15
CA THR A 331 19.23 -25.32 11.09
C THR A 331 18.21 -24.45 10.36
N SER A 332 17.14 -24.01 11.05
CA SER A 332 16.17 -23.06 10.49
C SER A 332 16.85 -21.77 10.00
N PHE A 333 17.95 -21.36 10.65
CA PHE A 333 18.79 -20.26 10.21
C PHE A 333 19.56 -20.61 8.91
N ALA A 334 20.17 -21.80 8.80
CA ALA A 334 20.78 -22.29 7.56
C ALA A 334 19.78 -22.40 6.39
N GLN A 335 18.58 -22.94 6.66
CA GLN A 335 17.50 -23.09 5.68
C GLN A 335 16.88 -21.76 5.25
N SER A 336 16.94 -20.73 6.09
CA SER A 336 16.38 -19.41 5.78
C SER A 336 17.12 -18.70 4.64
N GLY A 337 18.30 -19.19 4.25
CA GLY A 337 19.18 -18.51 3.30
C GLY A 337 19.82 -17.24 3.88
N ALA A 338 19.55 -16.86 5.13
CA ALA A 338 20.22 -15.76 5.82
C ALA A 338 21.63 -16.16 6.29
N ALA A 339 21.90 -17.46 6.44
CA ALA A 339 23.12 -17.98 7.04
C ALA A 339 24.36 -18.05 6.13
N GLY A 340 24.30 -17.81 4.82
CA GLY A 340 25.50 -18.00 3.97
C GLY A 340 25.71 -19.38 3.43
N TYR A 341 25.48 -20.38 4.27
CA TYR A 341 25.77 -21.78 4.02
C TYR A 341 24.51 -22.64 4.17
N ALA A 342 24.51 -23.79 3.48
CA ALA A 342 23.43 -24.77 3.58
C ALA A 342 23.53 -25.64 4.84
N PHE A 343 24.67 -25.59 5.55
CA PHE A 343 24.97 -26.48 6.66
C PHE A 343 25.94 -25.84 7.65
N HIS A 344 25.59 -25.78 8.94
CA HIS A 344 26.49 -25.29 9.97
C HIS A 344 27.42 -26.40 10.45
N SER A 345 28.73 -26.25 10.25
CA SER A 345 29.75 -27.29 10.50
C SER A 345 30.19 -27.42 11.97
N GLY A 346 29.65 -26.58 12.86
CA GLY A 346 29.92 -26.57 14.29
C GLY A 346 28.70 -26.14 15.11
N ILE A 347 28.94 -25.61 16.30
CA ILE A 347 27.93 -24.91 17.12
C ILE A 347 28.48 -23.57 17.60
N ASP A 348 27.61 -22.58 17.67
CA ASP A 348 27.97 -21.24 18.13
C ASP A 348 27.51 -21.05 19.57
N MET A 349 28.46 -20.83 20.46
CA MET A 349 28.23 -20.70 21.90
C MET A 349 28.43 -19.26 22.36
N VAL A 350 27.57 -18.79 23.26
CA VAL A 350 27.65 -17.44 23.82
C VAL A 350 27.73 -17.47 25.34
N ALA A 351 28.85 -17.02 25.89
CA ALA A 351 29.07 -16.73 27.31
C ALA A 351 29.23 -15.22 27.57
N GLY A 352 29.88 -14.52 26.64
CA GLY A 352 30.20 -13.09 26.71
C GLY A 352 31.63 -12.81 26.28
N HIS A 353 31.88 -11.63 25.72
CA HIS A 353 33.21 -11.24 25.26
C HIS A 353 34.24 -11.33 26.40
N GLY A 354 35.36 -12.01 26.16
CA GLY A 354 36.41 -12.27 27.15
C GLY A 354 36.25 -13.57 27.96
N ALA A 355 35.14 -14.30 27.82
CA ALA A 355 34.92 -15.55 28.56
C ALA A 355 35.98 -16.61 28.22
N ALA A 356 36.45 -17.35 29.21
CA ALA A 356 37.53 -18.33 29.02
C ALA A 356 37.08 -19.51 28.13
N ILE A 357 37.90 -19.83 27.12
CA ILE A 357 37.75 -21.00 26.27
C ILE A 357 38.70 -22.08 26.76
N TYR A 358 38.20 -23.30 26.91
CA TYR A 358 38.92 -24.42 27.49
C TYR A 358 39.17 -25.51 26.45
N SER A 359 40.34 -26.15 26.54
CA SER A 359 40.58 -27.39 25.80
C SER A 359 39.69 -28.50 26.34
N VAL A 360 38.94 -29.15 25.45
CA VAL A 360 37.95 -30.16 25.85
C VAL A 360 38.57 -31.44 26.40
N ASP A 361 39.83 -31.74 26.02
CA ASP A 361 40.66 -32.81 26.55
C ASP A 361 42.15 -32.49 26.36
N ALA A 362 43.06 -33.29 26.92
CA ALA A 362 44.49 -33.12 26.70
C ALA A 362 44.87 -33.29 25.21
N GLY A 363 45.86 -32.54 24.75
CA GLY A 363 46.25 -32.55 23.35
C GLY A 363 47.36 -31.56 23.00
N MET A 364 47.54 -31.32 21.71
CA MET A 364 48.44 -30.32 21.16
C MET A 364 47.63 -29.22 20.49
N VAL A 365 47.71 -28.00 21.01
CA VAL A 365 47.04 -26.82 20.44
C VAL A 365 47.91 -26.12 19.40
N TYR A 366 47.28 -25.68 18.32
CA TYR A 366 47.86 -24.89 17.24
C TYR A 366 47.03 -23.63 17.05
N TYR A 367 47.67 -22.47 17.10
CA TYR A 367 47.02 -21.19 16.91
C TYR A 367 47.23 -20.66 15.50
N GLY A 368 46.27 -19.89 15.02
CA GLY A 368 46.39 -19.18 13.76
C GLY A 368 45.47 -17.98 13.66
N VAL A 369 45.62 -17.27 12.55
CA VAL A 369 44.75 -16.18 12.14
C VAL A 369 44.35 -16.41 10.70
N ASP A 370 43.06 -16.39 10.42
CA ASP A 370 42.55 -16.56 9.06
C ASP A 370 42.73 -15.32 8.19
N SER A 371 42.38 -15.42 6.91
CA SER A 371 42.48 -14.31 5.95
C SER A 371 41.61 -13.09 6.30
N ALA A 372 40.64 -13.25 7.18
CA ALA A 372 39.73 -12.22 7.66
C ALA A 372 40.13 -11.65 9.05
N GLY A 373 41.27 -12.09 9.61
CA GLY A 373 41.71 -11.68 10.93
C GLY A 373 41.07 -12.47 12.08
N GLY A 374 40.31 -13.52 11.78
CA GLY A 374 39.73 -14.43 12.77
C GLY A 374 40.80 -15.27 13.44
N LYS A 375 40.95 -15.10 14.75
CA LYS A 375 41.87 -15.91 15.54
C LYS A 375 41.23 -17.22 15.90
N TYR A 376 42.02 -18.28 15.85
CA TYR A 376 41.52 -19.62 16.11
C TYR A 376 42.55 -20.50 16.79
N ALA A 377 42.04 -21.56 17.42
CA ALA A 377 42.82 -22.67 17.95
C ALA A 377 42.32 -23.98 17.33
N LEU A 378 43.24 -24.86 16.95
CA LEU A 378 42.95 -26.26 16.64
C LEU A 378 43.67 -27.13 17.68
N VAL A 379 42.96 -28.07 18.29
CA VAL A 379 43.57 -28.99 19.25
C VAL A 379 43.53 -30.40 18.68
N ARG A 380 44.72 -31.00 18.52
CA ARG A 380 44.88 -32.43 18.23
C ARG A 380 44.86 -33.21 19.54
N HIS A 381 43.89 -34.08 19.70
CA HIS A 381 43.80 -34.99 20.83
C HIS A 381 44.33 -36.39 20.45
N LYS A 382 44.09 -37.38 21.31
CA LYS A 382 44.41 -38.79 21.03
C LYS A 382 43.51 -39.35 19.91
N ASP A 383 43.94 -40.46 19.32
CA ASP A 383 43.17 -41.27 18.37
C ASP A 383 42.62 -40.48 17.17
N ASP A 384 43.42 -39.53 16.70
CA ASP A 384 43.09 -38.66 15.57
C ASP A 384 41.76 -37.90 15.74
N PHE A 385 41.40 -37.56 16.99
CA PHE A 385 40.31 -36.65 17.32
C PHE A 385 40.81 -35.19 17.35
N TRP A 386 40.07 -34.28 16.71
CA TRP A 386 40.40 -32.86 16.67
C TRP A 386 39.21 -31.99 17.09
N THR A 387 39.52 -30.83 17.66
CA THR A 387 38.54 -29.78 17.94
C THR A 387 39.01 -28.44 17.41
N ALA A 388 38.08 -27.64 16.91
CA ALA A 388 38.36 -26.30 16.39
C ALA A 388 37.57 -25.25 17.18
N TYR A 389 38.22 -24.11 17.41
CA TYR A 389 37.70 -22.99 18.19
C TYR A 389 37.96 -21.72 17.39
N TRP A 390 36.90 -21.01 16.97
CA TRP A 390 37.00 -19.79 16.18
C TRP A 390 36.51 -18.55 16.90
N HIS A 391 36.90 -17.39 16.36
CA HIS A 391 36.58 -16.06 16.85
C HIS A 391 37.21 -15.74 18.22
N LEU A 392 38.42 -16.20 18.48
CA LEU A 392 39.14 -15.98 19.74
C LEU A 392 39.65 -14.53 19.89
N GLN A 393 39.88 -14.08 21.13
CA GLN A 393 40.48 -12.77 21.43
C GLN A 393 41.97 -12.85 21.75
#